data_AF-A0AAW5W894-F1
#
_entry.id   AF-A0AAW5W894-F1
#
_cell.length_a   1.000
_cell.length_b   1.000
_cell.length_c   1.000
_cell.angle_alpha   90.00
_cell.angle_beta   90.00
_cell.angle_gamma   90.00
#
_symmetry.space_group_name_H-M   'P 1'
#
loop_
_entity.id
_entity.type
_entity.pdbx_description
1 polymer ?
#
loop_
_entity_poly.entity_id
_entity_poly.type
_entity_poly.pdbx_seq_one_letter_code
_entity_poly.pdbx_strand_id
1 'polypeptide(L)'
;MALPRKLKYLNMFNDGLSYMGVVESVTLPKLTRKLENYRGGGMNGAAAIDLGLDDDALTVEWSVGGQPDVALWAQYAAPGADAVPLRFAG
;
A
#
# COMPACT_ATOMS: atom_id res chain seq x y z
N MET A 1 -5.49 30.45 -1.32
CA MET A 1 -6.17 29.48 -0.44
C MET A 1 -6.70 28.35 -1.32
N ALA A 2 -6.29 27.11 -1.05
CA ALA A 2 -6.78 25.94 -1.79
C ALA A 2 -8.11 25.46 -1.19
N LEU A 3 -9.04 25.01 -2.02
CA LEU A 3 -10.28 24.37 -1.55
C LEU A 3 -9.94 23.07 -0.79
N PRO A 4 -10.67 22.72 0.28
CA PRO A 4 -10.50 21.45 0.97
C PRO A 4 -10.68 20.28 0.00
N ARG A 5 -9.68 19.40 -0.07
CA ARG A 5 -9.69 18.21 -0.93
C ARG A 5 -10.24 17.03 -0.13
N LYS A 6 -11.28 16.37 -0.65
CA LYS A 6 -11.87 15.17 -0.05
C LYS A 6 -12.06 14.11 -1.12
N LEU A 7 -11.58 12.90 -0.82
CA LEU A 7 -11.82 11.70 -1.63
C LEU A 7 -13.32 11.40 -1.65
N LYS A 8 -13.90 11.16 -2.83
CA LYS A 8 -15.34 10.91 -3.01
C LYS A 8 -15.66 9.54 -3.57
N TYR A 9 -14.81 9.05 -4.47
CA TYR A 9 -14.98 7.78 -5.15
C TYR A 9 -13.64 7.04 -5.12
N LEU A 10 -13.72 5.72 -5.18
CA LEU A 10 -12.55 4.87 -5.30
C LEU A 10 -12.82 3.79 -6.35
N ASN A 11 -11.74 3.32 -6.96
CA ASN A 11 -11.72 2.14 -7.80
C ASN A 11 -10.36 1.45 -7.64
N MET A 12 -10.38 0.12 -7.74
CA MET A 12 -9.18 -0.71 -7.74
C MET A 12 -9.10 -1.44 -9.07
N PHE A 13 -7.93 -1.39 -9.69
CA PHE A 13 -7.61 -2.24 -10.82
C PHE A 13 -6.68 -3.34 -10.33
N ASN A 14 -7.03 -4.58 -10.65
CA ASN A 14 -6.22 -5.75 -10.38
C ASN A 14 -5.97 -6.45 -11.72
N ASP A 15 -4.70 -6.49 -12.12
CA ASP A 15 -4.26 -7.02 -13.42
C ASP A 15 -5.07 -6.46 -14.61
N GLY A 16 -5.34 -5.15 -14.56
CA GLY A 16 -6.12 -4.44 -15.58
C GLY A 16 -7.63 -4.59 -15.46
N LEU A 17 -8.15 -5.51 -14.64
CA LEU A 17 -9.58 -5.66 -14.37
C LEU A 17 -10.07 -4.60 -13.40
N SER A 18 -11.18 -3.93 -13.73
CA SER A 18 -11.78 -2.91 -12.86
C SER A 18 -12.76 -3.53 -11.88
N TYR A 19 -12.59 -3.22 -10.59
CA TYR A 19 -13.51 -3.64 -9.51
C TYR A 19 -14.45 -2.49 -9.09
N MET A 20 -14.84 -1.66 -10.04
CA MET A 20 -15.72 -0.51 -9.79
C MET A 20 -17.09 -1.00 -9.33
N GLY A 21 -17.57 -0.47 -8.21
CA GLY A 21 -18.85 -0.89 -7.62
C GLY A 21 -18.80 -2.21 -6.85
N VAL A 22 -17.63 -2.86 -6.77
CA VAL A 22 -17.40 -4.07 -5.97
C VAL A 22 -16.42 -3.81 -4.83
N VAL A 23 -15.41 -2.95 -5.01
CA VAL A 23 -14.50 -2.56 -3.92
C VAL A 23 -15.21 -1.69 -2.89
N GLU A 24 -15.13 -2.08 -1.63
CA GLU A 24 -15.73 -1.36 -0.50
C GLU A 24 -14.72 -0.44 0.18
N SER A 25 -13.47 -0.91 0.34
CA SER A 25 -12.41 -0.17 1.04
C SER A 25 -11.03 -0.52 0.50
N VAL A 26 -10.10 0.43 0.63
CA VAL A 26 -8.68 0.26 0.32
C VAL A 26 -7.85 0.97 1.39
N THR A 27 -6.91 0.25 1.99
CA THR A 27 -5.86 0.79 2.84
C THR A 27 -4.58 0.88 2.01
N LEU A 28 -4.21 2.10 1.63
CA LEU A 28 -2.98 2.38 0.90
C LEU A 28 -1.75 2.03 1.76
N PRO A 29 -0.63 1.62 1.12
CA PRO A 29 0.57 1.24 1.84
C PRO A 29 1.11 2.42 2.62
N LYS A 30 1.42 2.19 3.90
CA LYS A 30 2.02 3.21 4.74
C LYS A 30 3.52 3.21 4.48
N LEU A 31 3.98 4.19 3.72
CA LEU A 31 5.40 4.35 3.36
C LEU A 31 6.22 4.78 4.58
N THR A 32 6.52 3.84 5.48
CA THR A 32 7.39 4.04 6.63
C THR A 32 8.85 3.73 6.26
N ARG A 33 9.76 4.46 6.92
CA ARG A 33 11.21 4.23 6.82
C ARG A 33 11.67 3.53 8.08
N LYS A 34 12.58 2.57 7.92
CA LYS A 34 13.25 1.90 9.03
C LYS A 34 14.35 2.83 9.53
N LEU A 35 14.13 3.43 10.69
CA LEU A 35 15.05 4.39 11.29
C LEU A 35 15.74 3.77 12.51
N GLU A 36 17.07 3.80 12.51
CA GLU A 36 17.86 3.42 13.69
C GLU A 36 18.42 4.67 14.36
N ASN A 37 18.18 4.81 15.67
CA ASN A 37 18.73 5.91 16.43
C ASN A 37 20.21 5.66 16.74
N TYR A 38 21.08 6.31 15.99
CA TYR A 38 22.52 6.19 16.15
C TYR A 38 23.09 7.33 16.99
N ARG A 39 24.02 7.00 17.88
CA ARG A 39 24.78 7.97 18.67
C ARG A 39 26.25 7.59 18.71
N GLY A 40 27.06 8.34 17.96
CA GLY A 40 28.52 8.21 17.93
C GLY A 40 29.22 8.95 19.08
N GLY A 41 30.53 8.72 19.20
CA GLY A 41 31.37 9.45 20.15
C GLY A 41 31.39 10.95 19.87
N GLY A 42 31.22 11.77 20.91
CA GLY A 42 31.15 13.23 20.80
C GLY A 42 29.77 13.78 20.40
N MET A 43 28.75 12.93 20.21
CA MET A 43 27.40 13.39 19.90
C MET A 43 26.58 13.68 21.18
N ASN A 44 26.06 14.91 21.28
CA ASN A 44 25.18 15.33 22.38
C ASN A 44 23.77 14.73 22.30
N GLY A 45 23.38 14.13 21.18
CA GLY A 45 22.09 13.45 20.98
C GLY A 45 22.17 12.36 19.91
N ALA A 46 21.11 11.56 19.77
CA ALA A 46 21.00 10.55 18.72
C ALA A 46 20.49 11.16 17.42
N ALA A 47 20.94 10.63 16.29
CA ALA A 47 20.46 10.94 14.95
C ALA A 47 19.81 9.69 14.35
N ALA A 48 18.67 9.87 13.67
CA ALA A 48 18.00 8.77 12.98
C ALA A 48 18.74 8.48 11.66
N ILE A 49 19.29 7.26 11.55
CA ILE A 49 19.88 6.73 10.32
C ILE A 49 18.81 5.97 9.57
N ASP A 50 18.72 6.23 8.27
CA ASP A 50 17.76 5.61 7.37
C ASP A 50 18.30 4.30 6.79
N LEU A 51 17.63 3.19 7.10
CA LEU A 51 17.96 1.85 6.63
C LEU A 51 17.06 1.37 5.48
N GLY A 52 16.26 2.27 4.91
CA GLY A 52 15.36 1.94 3.80
C GLY A 52 13.90 1.88 4.21
N LEU A 53 13.12 1.16 3.40
CA LEU A 53 11.71 0.92 3.69
C LEU A 53 11.56 -0.04 4.87
N ASP A 54 10.51 0.17 5.64
CA ASP A 54 10.07 -0.78 6.66
C ASP A 54 9.57 -2.09 6.04
N ASP A 55 9.55 -3.17 6.80
CA ASP A 55 9.30 -4.52 6.28
C ASP A 55 7.87 -4.64 5.70
N ASP A 56 6.90 -3.92 6.29
CA ASP A 56 5.49 -3.86 5.84
C ASP A 56 5.15 -2.60 5.02
N ALA A 57 6.14 -1.80 4.63
CA ALA A 57 5.89 -0.48 4.02
C ALA A 57 5.19 -0.55 2.66
N LEU A 58 5.17 -1.72 2.01
CA LEU A 58 4.56 -1.96 0.70
C LEU A 58 3.28 -2.79 0.77
N THR A 59 2.81 -3.14 1.97
CA THR A 59 1.58 -3.92 2.15
C THR A 59 0.36 -3.10 1.78
N VAL A 60 -0.49 -3.66 0.92
CA VAL A 60 -1.76 -3.06 0.50
C VAL A 60 -2.89 -3.98 0.93
N GLU A 61 -3.89 -3.40 1.59
CA GLU A 61 -5.11 -4.12 1.95
C GLU A 61 -6.28 -3.51 1.19
N TRP A 62 -7.15 -4.35 0.65
CA TRP A 62 -8.38 -3.90 0.02
C TRP A 62 -9.46 -4.94 0.23
N SER A 63 -10.71 -4.49 0.31
CA SER A 63 -11.87 -5.34 0.55
C SER A 63 -12.85 -5.23 -0.61
N VAL A 64 -13.35 -6.38 -1.03
CA VAL A 64 -14.31 -6.54 -2.12
C VAL A 64 -15.61 -7.06 -1.52
N GLY A 65 -16.74 -6.47 -1.89
CA GLY A 65 -18.07 -6.92 -1.49
C GLY A 65 -18.47 -8.20 -2.21
N GLY A 66 -19.09 -9.13 -1.49
CA GLY A 66 -19.57 -10.40 -2.03
C GLY A 66 -18.51 -11.49 -2.15
N GLN A 67 -18.77 -12.51 -2.97
CA GLN A 67 -17.79 -13.55 -3.27
C GLN A 67 -16.79 -13.04 -4.33
N PRO A 68 -15.48 -13.16 -4.09
CA PRO A 68 -14.49 -12.83 -5.09
C PRO A 68 -14.63 -13.67 -6.35
N ASP A 69 -14.30 -13.08 -7.50
CA ASP A 69 -14.35 -13.77 -8.78
C ASP A 69 -13.22 -14.82 -8.91
N VAL A 70 -13.37 -15.73 -9.88
CA VAL A 70 -12.38 -16.77 -10.14
C VAL A 70 -11.02 -16.18 -10.49
N ALA A 71 -10.98 -14.99 -11.09
CA ALA A 71 -9.73 -14.29 -11.42
C ALA A 71 -8.96 -13.88 -10.15
N LEU A 72 -9.63 -13.29 -9.15
CA LEU A 72 -9.01 -12.94 -7.88
C LEU A 72 -8.49 -14.18 -7.13
N TRP A 73 -9.28 -15.26 -7.11
CA TRP A 73 -8.86 -16.50 -6.45
C TRP A 73 -7.69 -17.19 -7.14
N ALA A 74 -7.62 -17.15 -8.47
CA ALA A 74 -6.52 -17.73 -9.23
C ALA A 74 -5.17 -17.04 -8.98
N GLN A 75 -5.20 -15.78 -8.53
CA GLN A 75 -4.00 -15.00 -8.20
C GLN A 75 -3.42 -15.30 -6.82
N TYR A 76 -4.16 -16.03 -5.97
CA TYR A 76 -3.67 -16.37 -4.64
C TYR A 76 -2.36 -17.18 -4.73
N ALA A 77 -1.34 -16.71 -4.02
CA ALA A 77 0.01 -17.28 -4.03
C ALA A 77 0.66 -17.34 -5.43
N ALA A 78 0.30 -16.43 -6.34
CA ALA A 78 1.01 -16.27 -7.61
C ALA A 78 2.51 -16.05 -7.36
N PRO A 79 3.40 -16.73 -8.10
CA PRO A 79 4.85 -16.66 -7.86
C PRO A 79 5.43 -15.33 -8.36
N GLY A 80 6.25 -14.70 -7.52
CA GLY A 80 6.92 -13.44 -7.83
C GLY A 80 6.30 -12.24 -7.11
N ALA A 81 7.12 -11.22 -6.83
CA ALA A 81 6.69 -10.04 -6.08
C ALA A 81 5.83 -9.07 -6.91
N ASP A 82 5.86 -9.20 -8.24
CA ASP A 82 5.23 -8.34 -9.24
C ASP A 82 4.19 -9.08 -10.10
N ALA A 83 3.81 -10.31 -9.71
CA ALA A 83 2.91 -11.16 -10.48
C ALA A 83 1.49 -10.60 -10.64
N VAL A 84 1.07 -9.72 -9.74
CA VAL A 84 -0.29 -9.14 -9.72
C VAL A 84 -0.18 -7.62 -9.59
N PRO A 85 -0.24 -6.88 -10.72
CA PRO A 85 -0.14 -5.44 -10.67
C PRO A 85 -1.45 -4.83 -10.15
N LEU A 86 -1.33 -4.07 -9.07
CA LEU A 86 -2.43 -3.35 -8.44
C LEU A 86 -2.35 -1.86 -8.76
N ARG A 87 -3.48 -1.23 -9.10
CA ARG A 87 -3.58 0.23 -9.30
C ARG A 87 -4.82 0.79 -8.63
N PHE A 88 -4.59 1.66 -7.65
CA PHE A 88 -5.63 2.47 -7.02
C PHE A 88 -5.96 3.70 -7.88
N ALA A 89 -7.25 4.05 -7.96
CA ALA A 89 -7.74 5.30 -8.55
C ALA A 89 -8.81 5.94 -7.66
N GLY A 90 -8.54 7.15 -7.17
CA GLY A 90 -9.42 7.90 -6.27
C GLY A 90 -9.08 9.39 -6.20
#